data_AF-A0A1W1VS40-F1
#
_entry.id   AF-A0A1W1VS40-F1
#
_cell.length_a   1.000
_cell.length_b   1.000
_cell.length_c   1.000
_cell.angle_alpha   90.00
_cell.angle_beta   90.00
_cell.angle_gamma   90.00
#
_symmetry.space_group_name_H-M   'P 1'
#
loop_
_entity.id
_entity.type
_entity.pdbx_description
1 polymer ?
#
loop_
_entity_poly.entity_id
_entity_poly.type
_entity_poly.pdbx_seq_one_letter_code
_entity_poly.pdbx_strand_id
1 'polypeptide(L)' 'MFGRRVPPHIVLALSLLLAVVCAVPAVRYGLAGSWLPALLWGAVAVWFAVDAVRAYRWQRKK' A
#
# COMPACT_ATOMS: atom_id res chain seq x y z
N MET A 1 20.27 11.50 -6.55
CA MET A 1 21.45 10.59 -6.51
C MET A 1 21.04 9.27 -5.86
N PHE A 2 20.43 8.34 -6.60
CA PHE A 2 19.99 7.04 -6.07
C PHE A 2 20.95 5.93 -6.51
N GLY A 3 22.17 5.97 -5.96
CA GLY A 3 23.23 4.99 -6.20
C GLY A 3 23.11 3.71 -5.36
N ARG A 4 22.06 3.57 -4.54
CA ARG A 4 21.77 2.36 -3.77
C ARG A 4 20.41 1.85 -4.23
N ARG A 5 20.40 0.84 -5.12
CA ARG A 5 19.15 0.20 -5.53
C ARG A 5 18.52 -0.42 -4.29
N VAL A 6 17.46 0.20 -3.77
CA VAL A 6 16.69 -0.34 -2.65
C VAL A 6 16.27 -1.75 -3.05
N PRO A 7 16.57 -2.78 -2.24
CA PRO A 7 16.19 -4.14 -2.55
C PRO A 7 14.67 -4.24 -2.77
N PRO A 8 14.21 -4.94 -3.82
CA PRO A 8 12.79 -4.99 -4.16
C PRO A 8 11.92 -5.58 -3.03
N HIS A 9 12.48 -6.44 -2.17
CA HIS A 9 11.79 -6.97 -0.99
C HIS A 9 11.52 -5.89 0.08
N ILE A 10 12.38 -4.87 0.21
CA ILE A 10 12.17 -3.75 1.14
C ILE A 10 11.05 -2.85 0.63
N VAL A 11 11.04 -2.56 -0.68
CA VAL A 11 9.97 -1.79 -1.32
C VAL A 11 8.63 -2.50 -1.15
N LEU A 12 8.60 -3.82 -1.37
CA LEU A 12 7.40 -4.62 -1.15
C LEU A 12 6.91 -4.56 0.30
N ALA A 13 7.81 -4.77 1.26
CA ALA A 13 7.44 -4.74 2.69
C ALA A 13 6.90 -3.37 3.10
N LEU A 14 7.54 -2.28 2.65
CA LEU A 14 7.10 -0.91 2.91
C LEU A 14 5.74 -0.60 2.28
N SER A 15 5.53 -0.94 1.01
CA SER A 15 4.24 -0.72 0.32
C SER A 15 3.12 -1.53 0.98
N LEU A 16 3.41 -2.76 1.42
CA LEU A 16 2.43 -3.60 2.14
C LEU A 16 2.11 -3.04 3.53
N LEU A 17 3.11 -2.57 4.27
CA LEU A 17 2.93 -1.87 5.55
C LEU A 17 2.07 -0.62 5.38
N LEU A 18 2.35 0.21 4.37
CA LEU A 18 1.54 1.39 4.09
C LEU A 18 0.10 1.04 3.70
N ALA A 19 -0.10 -0.02 2.92
CA ALA A 19 -1.43 -0.51 2.57
C ALA A 19 -2.23 -0.88 3.83
N VAL A 20 -1.62 -1.59 4.78
CA VAL A 20 -2.25 -1.95 6.06
C VAL A 20 -2.54 -0.71 6.91
N VAL A 21 -1.58 0.21 7.02
CA VAL A 21 -1.75 1.46 7.78
C VAL A 21 -2.88 2.31 7.20
N CYS A 22 -3.08 2.32 5.88
CA CYS A 22 -4.20 3.00 5.23
C CYS A 22 -5.53 2.24 5.34
N ALA A 23 -5.49 0.91 5.40
CA ALA A 23 -6.68 0.09 5.53
C ALA A 23 -7.36 0.23 6.91
N VAL A 24 -6.57 0.39 7.98
CA VAL A 24 -7.10 0.57 9.35
C VAL A 24 -8.07 1.76 9.46
N PRO A 25 -7.69 3.01 9.08
CA PRO A 25 -8.62 4.14 9.11
C PRO A 25 -9.76 3.96 8.11
N ALA A 26 -9.54 3.37 6.93
CA ALA A 26 -10.61 3.10 5.97
C ALA A 26 -11.74 2.25 6.58
N VAL A 27 -11.37 1.17 7.28
CA VAL A 27 -12.31 0.28 7.99
C VAL A 27 -12.98 1.02 9.14
N ARG A 28 -12.21 1.78 9.94
CA ARG A 28 -12.77 2.54 11.06
C ARG A 28 -13.79 3.58 10.61
N TYR A 29 -13.50 4.34 9.55
CA TYR A 29 -14.42 5.33 9.01
C TYR A 29 -15.64 4.68 8.33
N GLY A 30 -15.45 3.53 7.67
CA GLY A 30 -16.55 2.75 7.11
C GLY A 30 -17.54 2.30 8.20
N LEU A 31 -17.03 1.79 9.33
CA LEU A 31 -17.84 1.40 10.49
C LEU A 31 -18.51 2.60 11.18
N ALA A 32 -17.86 3.78 11.16
CA ALA A 32 -18.41 5.01 11.70
C ALA A 32 -19.46 5.68 10.79
N GLY A 33 -19.84 5.06 9.66
CA GLY A 33 -20.79 5.63 8.71
C GLY A 33 -20.27 6.87 7.98
N SER A 34 -18.94 7.07 7.94
CA SER A 34 -18.28 8.19 7.28
C SER A 34 -17.72 7.72 5.94
N TRP A 35 -18.55 7.77 4.90
CA TRP A 35 -18.31 7.14 3.60
C TRP A 35 -17.23 7.87 2.78
N LEU A 36 -17.18 9.22 2.84
CA LEU A 36 -16.16 10.00 2.13
C LEU A 36 -14.71 9.65 2.58
N PRO A 37 -14.37 9.72 3.88
CA PRO A 37 -13.03 9.37 4.33
C PRO A 37 -12.75 7.87 4.18
N ALA A 38 -13.75 7.01 4.33
CA ALA A 38 -13.59 5.57 4.09
C ALA A 38 -13.17 5.27 2.65
N LEU A 39 -13.78 5.95 1.67
CA LEU A 39 -13.49 5.76 0.25
C LEU A 39 -12.12 6.31 -0.13
N LEU A 40 -11.74 7.48 0.39
CA LEU A 40 -10.41 8.08 0.19
C LEU A 40 -9.30 7.18 0.74
N TRP A 41 -9.40 6.78 2.01
CA TRP A 41 -8.41 5.90 2.63
C TRP A 41 -8.40 4.51 1.99
N GLY A 42 -9.58 4.00 1.59
CA GLY A 42 -9.70 2.74 0.87
C GLY A 42 -9.01 2.79 -0.50
N ALA A 43 -9.20 3.86 -1.28
CA ALA A 43 -8.55 4.03 -2.58
C ALA A 43 -7.02 4.10 -2.43
N VAL A 44 -6.52 4.81 -1.42
CA VAL A 44 -5.08 4.87 -1.12
C VAL A 44 -4.54 3.50 -0.71
N ALA A 45 -5.26 2.75 0.13
CA ALA A 45 -4.87 1.40 0.51
C ALA A 45 -4.78 0.47 -0.70
N VAL A 46 -5.75 0.54 -1.62
CA VAL A 46 -5.75 -0.22 -2.88
C VAL A 46 -4.56 0.17 -3.77
N TRP A 47 -4.24 1.47 -3.87
CA TRP A 47 -3.08 1.93 -4.63
C TRP A 47 -1.77 1.32 -4.09
N PHE A 48 -1.56 1.34 -2.78
CA PHE A 48 -0.38 0.73 -2.16
C PHE A 48 -0.35 -0.79 -2.30
N ALA A 49 -1.50 -1.45 -2.28
CA ALA A 49 -1.59 -2.88 -2.55
C ALA A 49 -1.17 -3.22 -3.99
N VAL A 50 -1.64 -2.45 -4.98
CA VAL A 50 -1.24 -2.60 -6.39
C VAL A 50 0.25 -2.35 -6.58
N ASP A 51 0.79 -1.33 -5.91
CA ASP A 51 2.22 -1.04 -5.90
C ASP A 51 3.05 -2.19 -5.32
N ALA A 52 2.62 -2.76 -4.19
CA ALA A 52 3.26 -3.93 -3.58
C ALA A 52 3.25 -5.15 -4.53
N VAL A 53 2.13 -5.40 -5.23
CA VAL A 53 2.03 -6.48 -6.23
C VAL A 53 2.96 -6.22 -7.42
N ARG A 54 3.08 -4.96 -7.86
CA ARG A 54 4.00 -4.56 -8.94
C ARG A 54 5.46 -4.80 -8.52
N ALA A 55 5.84 -4.41 -7.30
CA ALA A 55 7.16 -4.66 -6.74
C ALA A 55 7.45 -6.18 -6.61
N TYR A 56 6.45 -6.98 -6.21
CA TYR A 56 6.57 -8.44 -6.14
C TYR A 56 6.86 -9.07 -7.51
N ARG A 57 6.18 -8.62 -8.56
CA ARG A 57 6.43 -9.10 -9.93
C ARG A 57 7.86 -8.76 -10.41
N TRP A 58 8.42 -7.62 -10.01
CA TRP A 58 9.81 -7.29 -10.32
C TRP A 58 10.80 -8.18 -9.59
N GLN A 59 10.49 -8.60 -8.36
CA GLN A 59 11.33 -9.57 -7.64
C GLN A 59 11.31 -10.94 -8.34
N ARG A 60 10.16 -11.42 -8.81
CA ARG A 60 10.03 -12.72 -9.49
C ARG A 60 10.64 -12.78 -10.90
N LYS A 61 10.85 -11.63 -11.55
CA LYS A 61 11.48 -11.54 -12.88
C LYS A 61 13.02 -11.54 -12.82
N LYS A 62 13.60 -11.61 -11.63
CA LYS A 62 15.04 -11.63 -11.37
C LYS A 62 15.49 -13.04 -11.01
#